data_AF-A0A366ZGX7-F1
#
_entry.id   AF-A0A366ZGX7-F1
#
_cell.length_a   1.000
_cell.length_b   1.000
_cell.length_c   1.000
_cell.angle_alpha   90.00
_cell.angle_beta   90.00
_cell.angle_gamma   90.00
#
_symmetry.space_group_name_H-M   'P 1'
#
loop_
_entity.id
_entity.type
_entity.pdbx_description
1 polymer ?
#
loop_
_entity_poly.entity_id
_entity_poly.type
_entity_poly.pdbx_seq_one_letter_code
_entity_poly.pdbx_strand_id
1 'polypeptide(L)'
;MPEEVVAHLAAGIRELADSLGFPEPLNRAHIGDFDRPATALVHDRMAILPSDAASEEVWNFLSLVVLPDVSVWRWPARAEERLLGRPRNVLRRLWWRAEVVGVDLINCADGLGEDELVNIMERPTLAADRRLAQLIGDAIVKSPRVNVARSEVMRDLAKRMLRTQGAFCLDVLTEQDLTVVVQRAMRQSLVALGLPLDKSKPVVELPPPAPTHVPQHADAPPQFTVDRGVPTWAVVYVPGEAHGKASPANCRFRPDSPLATRYVTRYFESLIRTEAPVHLETLYQSFRRDWDVDPYVGNMPEALDRALRRSSIGGQRVSVGADGFVRVPGQSVDVVRVPYDEDPRPPHRVPPEEIRLAVQHLHDELPDATAELLAARLSALFGWPSEAEARRRMGETVGT
;
A
#
# COMPACT_ATOMS: atom_id res chain seq x y z
N MET A 1 -24.09 12.54 23.89
CA MET A 1 -25.15 11.59 23.47
C MET A 1 -26.26 11.63 24.51
N PRO A 2 -27.54 11.76 24.13
CA PRO A 2 -28.66 11.76 25.07
C PRO A 2 -28.77 10.43 25.84
N GLU A 3 -29.17 10.47 27.11
CA GLU A 3 -29.25 9.29 27.99
C GLU A 3 -30.19 8.20 27.44
N GLU A 4 -31.32 8.61 26.86
CA GLU A 4 -32.28 7.71 26.23
C GLU A 4 -31.69 6.94 25.04
N VAL A 5 -30.83 7.58 24.24
CA VAL A 5 -30.12 6.92 23.13
C VAL A 5 -29.18 5.84 23.66
N VAL A 6 -28.45 6.14 24.74
CA VAL A 6 -27.54 5.19 25.38
C VAL A 6 -28.30 3.99 25.94
N ALA A 7 -29.41 4.24 26.63
CA ALA A 7 -30.25 3.19 27.19
C ALA A 7 -30.84 2.28 26.10
N HIS A 8 -31.37 2.86 25.02
CA HIS A 8 -31.90 2.09 23.90
C HIS A 8 -30.80 1.29 23.19
N LEU A 9 -29.62 1.85 22.94
CA LEU A 9 -28.50 1.10 22.37
C LEU A 9 -28.13 -0.08 23.27
N ALA A 10 -27.97 0.17 24.56
CA ALA A 10 -27.55 -0.86 25.51
C ALA A 10 -28.56 -2.01 25.60
N ALA A 11 -29.86 -1.69 25.64
CA ALA A 11 -30.93 -2.68 25.62
C ALA A 11 -30.89 -3.54 24.34
N GLY A 12 -30.76 -2.92 23.17
CA GLY A 12 -30.72 -3.66 21.89
C GLY A 12 -29.49 -4.56 21.75
N ILE A 13 -28.33 -4.12 22.23
CA ILE A 13 -27.10 -4.93 22.19
C ILE A 13 -27.18 -6.12 23.17
N ARG A 14 -27.77 -5.93 24.35
CA ARG A 14 -27.99 -7.03 25.31
C ARG A 14 -29.02 -8.03 24.81
N GLU A 15 -30.14 -7.56 24.26
CA GLU A 15 -31.16 -8.43 23.65
C GLU A 15 -30.57 -9.32 22.54
N LEU A 16 -29.72 -8.74 21.69
CA LEU A 16 -28.96 -9.49 20.70
C LEU A 16 -28.00 -10.51 21.33
N ALA A 17 -27.23 -10.12 22.34
CA ALA A 17 -26.32 -11.04 23.04
C ALA A 17 -27.08 -12.20 23.73
N ASP A 18 -28.22 -11.91 24.37
CA ASP A 18 -29.08 -12.90 25.03
C ASP A 18 -29.62 -13.92 24.02
N SER A 19 -30.05 -13.46 22.84
CA SER A 19 -30.49 -14.35 21.74
C SER A 19 -29.40 -15.34 21.28
N LEU A 20 -28.13 -15.04 21.55
CA LEU A 20 -26.96 -15.85 21.17
C LEU A 20 -26.39 -16.64 22.35
N GLY A 21 -27.09 -16.67 23.48
CA GLY A 21 -26.75 -17.50 24.63
C GLY A 21 -25.85 -16.82 25.68
N PHE A 22 -25.81 -15.48 25.73
CA PHE A 22 -25.21 -14.77 26.86
C PHE A 22 -25.79 -15.28 28.20
N PRO A 23 -24.97 -15.48 29.26
CA PRO A 23 -23.55 -15.14 29.37
C PRO A 23 -22.57 -16.27 28.99
N GLU A 24 -23.05 -17.39 28.45
CA GLU A 24 -22.17 -18.52 28.10
C GLU A 24 -21.21 -18.15 26.97
N PRO A 25 -19.97 -18.68 26.94
CA PRO A 25 -18.98 -18.31 25.94
C PRO A 25 -19.48 -18.52 24.50
N LEU A 26 -19.42 -17.46 23.69
CA LEU A 26 -19.83 -17.53 22.29
C LEU A 26 -18.91 -18.48 21.51
N ASN A 27 -19.50 -19.40 20.75
CA ASN A 27 -18.75 -20.24 19.84
C ASN A 27 -18.09 -19.37 18.76
N ARG A 28 -16.80 -19.60 18.48
CA ARG A 28 -16.06 -18.88 17.44
C ARG A 28 -16.75 -18.92 16.08
N ALA A 29 -17.47 -20.01 15.76
CA ALA A 29 -18.22 -20.13 14.51
C ALA A 29 -19.41 -19.14 14.41
N HIS A 30 -19.97 -18.71 15.55
CA HIS A 30 -21.15 -17.84 15.63
C HIS A 30 -20.80 -16.39 15.99
N ILE A 31 -19.50 -16.05 15.98
CA ILE A 31 -19.04 -14.67 16.20
C ILE A 31 -19.67 -13.69 15.19
N GLY A 32 -19.78 -14.11 13.93
CA GLY A 32 -20.38 -13.30 12.86
C GLY A 32 -21.86 -13.00 13.11
N ASP A 33 -22.57 -13.91 13.79
CA ASP A 33 -24.00 -13.78 14.09
C ASP A 33 -24.27 -12.66 15.12
N PHE A 34 -23.27 -12.29 15.91
CA PHE A 34 -23.30 -11.09 16.75
C PHE A 34 -22.84 -9.85 15.98
N ASP A 35 -21.63 -9.88 15.41
CA ASP A 35 -20.96 -8.68 14.86
C ASP A 35 -21.76 -8.02 13.73
N ARG A 36 -22.43 -8.82 12.86
CA ARG A 36 -23.21 -8.30 11.72
C ARG A 36 -24.46 -7.53 12.16
N PRO A 37 -25.41 -8.11 12.92
CA PRO A 37 -26.56 -7.35 13.43
C PRO A 37 -26.15 -6.19 14.35
N ALA A 38 -25.12 -6.39 15.18
CA ALA A 38 -24.62 -5.33 16.06
C ALA A 38 -24.08 -4.12 15.27
N THR A 39 -23.53 -4.33 14.08
CA THR A 39 -23.07 -3.26 13.19
C THR A 39 -24.22 -2.30 12.82
N ALA A 40 -25.38 -2.83 12.45
CA ALA A 40 -26.56 -2.01 12.18
C ALA A 40 -27.05 -1.30 13.45
N LEU A 41 -27.21 -2.04 14.55
CA LEU A 41 -27.72 -1.49 15.81
C LEU A 41 -26.86 -0.32 16.33
N VAL A 42 -25.53 -0.48 16.32
CA VAL A 42 -24.61 0.55 16.82
C VAL A 42 -24.63 1.78 15.91
N HIS A 43 -24.63 1.61 14.59
CA HIS A 43 -24.62 2.74 13.64
C HIS A 43 -25.95 3.50 13.67
N ASP A 44 -27.07 2.80 13.51
CA ASP A 44 -28.41 3.39 13.42
C ASP A 44 -28.83 4.08 14.72
N ARG A 45 -28.61 3.44 15.88
CA ARG A 45 -29.10 3.98 17.16
C ARG A 45 -28.23 5.11 17.68
N MET A 46 -26.92 5.08 17.44
CA MET A 46 -26.05 6.16 17.92
C MET A 46 -26.26 7.44 17.11
N ALA A 47 -26.43 7.32 15.78
CA ALA A 47 -26.65 8.45 14.87
C ALA A 47 -25.71 9.65 15.12
N ILE A 48 -24.46 9.36 15.50
CA ILE A 48 -23.43 10.38 15.81
C ILE A 48 -22.65 10.76 14.55
N LEU A 49 -22.02 11.93 14.57
CA LEU A 49 -21.14 12.36 13.48
C LEU A 49 -19.80 11.60 13.51
N PRO A 50 -19.12 11.42 12.36
CA PRO A 50 -17.78 10.83 12.31
C PRO A 50 -16.76 11.52 13.20
N SER A 51 -16.90 12.83 13.43
CA SER A 51 -16.04 13.59 14.37
C SER A 51 -16.19 13.11 15.82
N ASP A 52 -17.42 12.81 16.24
CA ASP A 52 -17.69 12.30 17.59
C ASP A 52 -17.22 10.85 17.69
N ALA A 53 -17.47 10.06 16.64
CA ALA A 53 -17.04 8.68 16.52
C ALA A 53 -15.50 8.51 16.44
N ALA A 54 -14.76 9.58 16.18
CA ALA A 54 -13.31 9.58 16.22
C ALA A 54 -12.76 9.66 17.65
N SER A 55 -13.53 10.18 18.61
CA SER A 55 -13.13 10.30 20.01
C SER A 55 -13.07 8.94 20.69
N GLU A 56 -11.92 8.60 21.29
CA GLU A 56 -11.75 7.36 22.06
C GLU A 56 -12.68 7.31 23.28
N GLU A 57 -13.03 8.47 23.84
CA GLU A 57 -13.85 8.58 25.06
C GLU A 57 -15.28 8.06 24.83
N VAL A 58 -15.85 8.27 23.64
CA VAL A 58 -17.17 7.72 23.29
C VAL A 58 -17.16 6.20 23.42
N TRP A 59 -16.11 5.57 22.91
CA TRP A 59 -15.99 4.11 22.90
C TRP A 59 -15.58 3.56 24.26
N ASN A 60 -14.71 4.24 25.00
CA ASN A 60 -14.39 3.91 26.39
C ASN A 60 -15.66 3.92 27.25
N PHE A 61 -16.47 4.98 27.14
CA PHE A 61 -17.73 5.08 27.85
C PHE A 61 -18.67 3.91 27.52
N LEU A 62 -18.87 3.62 26.22
CA LEU A 62 -19.74 2.52 25.82
C LEU A 62 -19.26 1.15 26.28
N SER A 63 -17.97 0.85 26.14
CA SER A 63 -17.44 -0.50 26.41
C SER A 63 -17.02 -0.73 27.87
N LEU A 64 -16.78 0.32 28.67
CA LEU A 64 -16.38 0.20 30.07
C LEU A 64 -17.50 0.56 31.05
N VAL A 65 -18.45 1.41 30.66
CA VAL A 65 -19.54 1.89 31.54
C VAL A 65 -20.88 1.31 31.11
N VAL A 66 -21.23 1.41 29.83
CA VAL A 66 -22.58 1.08 29.35
C VAL A 66 -22.76 -0.41 29.09
N LEU A 67 -21.80 -1.06 28.43
CA LEU A 67 -21.83 -2.46 28.00
C LEU A 67 -20.55 -3.24 28.39
N PRO A 68 -20.05 -3.15 29.65
CA PRO A 68 -18.85 -3.88 30.05
C PRO A 68 -19.05 -5.40 30.03
N ASP A 69 -20.25 -5.84 30.35
CA ASP A 69 -20.73 -7.22 30.30
C ASP A 69 -20.60 -7.82 28.89
N VAL A 70 -21.23 -7.18 27.90
CA VAL A 70 -21.20 -7.65 26.51
C VAL A 70 -19.80 -7.53 25.90
N SER A 71 -19.05 -6.48 26.25
CA SER A 71 -17.68 -6.27 25.76
C SER A 71 -16.74 -7.39 26.20
N VAL A 72 -16.80 -7.80 27.47
CA VAL A 72 -16.01 -8.92 28.01
C VAL A 72 -16.52 -10.27 27.51
N TRP A 73 -17.83 -10.45 27.39
CA TRP A 73 -18.40 -11.68 26.83
C TRP A 73 -17.93 -11.94 25.40
N ARG A 74 -17.95 -10.89 24.57
CA ARG A 74 -17.51 -10.97 23.18
C ARG A 74 -15.98 -11.07 23.04
N TRP A 75 -15.22 -10.53 24.00
CA TRP A 75 -13.75 -10.64 24.12
C TRP A 75 -13.28 -11.12 25.50
N PRO A 76 -13.38 -12.44 25.81
CA PRO A 76 -13.09 -12.96 27.15
C PRO A 76 -11.64 -12.77 27.61
N ALA A 77 -10.70 -12.66 26.66
CA ALA A 77 -9.28 -12.41 26.94
C ALA A 77 -9.00 -10.98 27.44
N ARG A 78 -9.99 -10.06 27.38
CA ARG A 78 -9.88 -8.68 27.88
C ARG A 78 -8.66 -7.92 27.36
N ALA A 79 -8.29 -8.17 26.10
CA ALA A 79 -7.19 -7.47 25.45
C ALA A 79 -7.47 -5.96 25.46
N GLU A 80 -6.50 -5.16 25.91
CA GLU A 80 -6.66 -3.71 26.09
C GLU A 80 -7.17 -3.02 24.82
N GLU A 81 -6.65 -3.38 23.64
CA GLU A 81 -7.07 -2.81 22.34
C GLU A 81 -8.53 -3.11 21.96
N ARG A 82 -9.19 -4.07 22.64
CA ARG A 82 -10.58 -4.47 22.40
C ARG A 82 -11.55 -3.79 23.38
N LEU A 83 -11.07 -3.42 24.56
CA LEU A 83 -11.87 -2.77 25.61
C LEU A 83 -11.67 -1.26 25.65
N LEU A 84 -10.47 -0.75 25.39
CA LEU A 84 -10.25 0.69 25.26
C LEU A 84 -10.66 1.16 23.88
N GLY A 85 -11.05 2.44 23.76
CA GLY A 85 -11.64 3.09 22.60
C GLY A 85 -10.74 3.24 21.38
N ARG A 86 -9.64 2.49 21.30
CA ARG A 86 -8.72 2.40 20.15
C ARG A 86 -9.42 1.76 18.93
N PRO A 87 -8.84 1.83 17.72
CA PRO A 87 -9.50 1.38 16.48
C PRO A 87 -10.09 -0.03 16.50
N ARG A 88 -9.53 -0.96 17.29
CA ARG A 88 -9.98 -2.36 17.40
C ARG A 88 -11.01 -2.61 18.49
N ASN A 89 -11.48 -1.57 19.18
CA ASN A 89 -12.49 -1.64 20.20
C ASN A 89 -13.73 -2.40 19.72
N VAL A 90 -14.34 -3.16 20.64
CA VAL A 90 -15.47 -4.05 20.38
C VAL A 90 -16.62 -3.39 19.60
N LEU A 91 -16.98 -2.15 19.94
CA LEU A 91 -18.11 -1.43 19.35
C LEU A 91 -17.66 -0.42 18.30
N ARG A 92 -16.52 0.26 18.53
CA ARG A 92 -15.96 1.23 17.58
C ARG A 92 -15.79 0.64 16.20
N ARG A 93 -15.21 -0.56 16.10
CA ARG A 93 -14.95 -1.17 14.79
C ARG A 93 -16.25 -1.44 14.03
N LEU A 94 -17.34 -1.77 14.73
CA LEU A 94 -18.62 -2.07 14.11
C LEU A 94 -19.20 -0.78 13.51
N TRP A 95 -19.19 0.31 14.29
CA TRP A 95 -19.65 1.61 13.81
C TRP A 95 -18.86 2.09 12.59
N TRP A 96 -17.52 2.04 12.63
CA TRP A 96 -16.69 2.49 11.50
C TRP A 96 -16.82 1.58 10.26
N ARG A 97 -17.08 0.28 10.44
CA ARG A 97 -17.40 -0.62 9.33
C ARG A 97 -18.72 -0.22 8.66
N ALA A 98 -19.76 0.07 9.44
CA ALA A 98 -21.02 0.57 8.90
C ALA A 98 -20.83 1.91 8.17
N GLU A 99 -20.07 2.83 8.76
CA GLU A 99 -19.87 4.16 8.19
C GLU A 99 -19.06 4.13 6.88
N VAL A 100 -18.02 3.31 6.79
CA VAL A 100 -17.14 3.26 5.60
C VAL A 100 -17.66 2.30 4.53
N VAL A 101 -18.15 1.13 4.92
CA VAL A 101 -18.53 0.08 3.96
C VAL A 101 -20.04 0.04 3.73
N GLY A 102 -20.85 0.47 4.70
CA GLY A 102 -22.30 0.42 4.60
C GLY A 102 -22.90 -0.86 5.19
N VAL A 103 -23.99 -0.69 5.93
CA VAL A 103 -24.72 -1.77 6.60
C VAL A 103 -25.24 -2.81 5.60
N ASP A 104 -25.71 -2.36 4.42
CA ASP A 104 -26.30 -3.24 3.40
C ASP A 104 -25.30 -4.29 2.87
N LEU A 105 -24.05 -3.90 2.64
CA LEU A 105 -23.00 -4.81 2.17
C LEU A 105 -22.54 -5.79 3.25
N ILE A 106 -22.73 -5.44 4.52
CA ILE A 106 -22.34 -6.27 5.66
C ILE A 106 -23.44 -7.28 5.99
N ASN A 107 -24.71 -6.84 5.95
CA ASN A 107 -25.85 -7.60 6.47
C ASN A 107 -26.71 -8.28 5.39
N CYS A 108 -26.40 -8.13 4.10
CA CYS A 108 -27.06 -8.94 3.08
C CYS A 108 -26.74 -10.43 3.26
N ALA A 109 -27.57 -11.32 2.68
CA ALA A 109 -27.47 -12.77 2.85
C ALA A 109 -26.05 -13.31 2.55
N ASP A 110 -25.39 -12.72 1.57
CA ASP A 110 -24.04 -13.07 1.14
C ASP A 110 -22.99 -12.02 1.49
N GLY A 111 -23.29 -11.18 2.49
CA GLY A 111 -22.53 -10.01 2.88
C GLY A 111 -21.10 -10.29 3.33
N LEU A 112 -20.37 -9.21 3.57
CA LEU A 112 -18.96 -9.24 3.93
C LEU A 112 -18.76 -9.87 5.32
N GLY A 113 -17.76 -10.74 5.44
CA GLY A 113 -17.33 -11.34 6.70
C GLY A 113 -16.23 -10.52 7.38
N GLU A 114 -15.74 -11.02 8.50
CA GLU A 114 -14.68 -10.35 9.26
C GLU A 114 -13.40 -10.19 8.44
N ASP A 115 -12.99 -11.22 7.70
CA ASP A 115 -11.77 -11.18 6.90
C ASP A 115 -11.84 -10.16 5.77
N GLU A 116 -12.98 -10.05 5.07
CA GLU A 116 -13.14 -9.06 4.00
C GLU A 116 -13.13 -7.64 4.58
N LEU A 117 -13.86 -7.41 5.66
CA LEU A 117 -13.92 -6.12 6.34
C LEU A 117 -12.55 -5.70 6.87
N VAL A 118 -11.78 -6.63 7.44
CA VAL A 118 -10.41 -6.37 7.89
C VAL A 118 -9.51 -5.96 6.71
N ASN A 119 -9.65 -6.61 5.54
CA ASN A 119 -8.86 -6.25 4.36
C ASN A 119 -9.16 -4.84 3.84
N ILE A 120 -10.38 -4.31 4.04
CA ILE A 120 -10.71 -2.90 3.73
C ILE A 120 -10.17 -1.99 4.84
N MET A 121 -10.57 -2.26 6.08
CA MET A 121 -10.45 -1.31 7.19
C MET A 121 -9.02 -1.13 7.70
N GLU A 122 -8.18 -2.17 7.68
CA GLU A 122 -6.77 -2.06 8.10
C GLU A 122 -5.88 -1.50 6.97
N ARG A 123 -6.46 -1.08 5.84
CA ARG A 123 -5.76 -0.42 4.73
C ARG A 123 -6.24 1.03 4.63
N PRO A 124 -5.55 2.00 5.28
CA PRO A 124 -6.02 3.37 5.41
C PRO A 124 -6.38 4.02 4.07
N THR A 125 -5.62 3.71 3.02
CA THR A 125 -5.82 4.25 1.67
C THR A 125 -7.11 3.77 0.99
N LEU A 126 -7.57 2.54 1.27
CA LEU A 126 -8.83 2.00 0.75
C LEU A 126 -10.02 2.44 1.61
N ALA A 127 -9.83 2.52 2.93
CA ALA A 127 -10.87 2.94 3.86
C ALA A 127 -11.10 4.46 3.87
N ALA A 128 -10.15 5.26 3.38
CA ALA A 128 -10.24 6.72 3.37
C ALA A 128 -11.29 7.25 2.38
N ASP A 129 -11.55 6.56 1.26
CA ASP A 129 -12.63 6.92 0.33
C ASP A 129 -13.77 5.91 0.46
N ARG A 130 -14.89 6.37 1.06
CA ARG A 130 -16.12 5.58 1.25
C ARG A 130 -16.64 4.99 -0.06
N ARG A 131 -16.57 5.74 -1.17
CA ARG A 131 -17.05 5.26 -2.48
C ARG A 131 -16.21 4.08 -2.95
N LEU A 132 -14.89 4.17 -2.78
CA LEU A 132 -13.97 3.09 -3.15
C LEU A 132 -14.21 1.85 -2.27
N ALA A 133 -14.31 2.02 -0.95
CA ALA A 133 -14.57 0.93 -0.01
C ALA A 133 -15.88 0.19 -0.35
N GLN A 134 -16.94 0.95 -0.65
CA GLN A 134 -18.24 0.41 -1.05
C GLN A 134 -18.18 -0.35 -2.38
N LEU A 135 -17.52 0.22 -3.40
CA LEU A 135 -17.37 -0.43 -4.71
C LEU A 135 -16.55 -1.72 -4.61
N ILE A 136 -15.49 -1.75 -3.80
CA ILE A 136 -14.71 -2.96 -3.52
C ILE A 136 -15.58 -4.01 -2.82
N GLY A 137 -16.32 -3.59 -1.79
CA GLY A 137 -17.24 -4.46 -1.05
C GLY A 137 -18.30 -5.08 -1.96
N ASP A 138 -18.95 -4.26 -2.78
CA ASP A 138 -19.95 -4.67 -3.75
C ASP A 138 -19.39 -5.66 -4.79
N ALA A 139 -18.20 -5.37 -5.33
CA ALA A 139 -17.53 -6.26 -6.28
C ALA A 139 -17.24 -7.65 -5.66
N ILE A 140 -16.89 -7.69 -4.38
CA ILE A 140 -16.63 -8.94 -3.63
C ILE A 140 -17.92 -9.70 -3.34
N VAL A 141 -18.98 -9.02 -2.88
CA VAL A 141 -20.28 -9.66 -2.66
C VAL A 141 -20.81 -10.28 -3.96
N LYS A 142 -20.62 -9.60 -5.09
CA LYS A 142 -21.02 -10.07 -6.43
C LYS A 142 -20.06 -11.08 -7.06
N SER A 143 -18.91 -11.35 -6.43
CA SER A 143 -17.92 -12.27 -7.00
C SER A 143 -18.41 -13.73 -6.94
N PRO A 144 -18.09 -14.56 -7.95
CA PRO A 144 -18.53 -15.95 -7.99
C PRO A 144 -17.95 -16.73 -6.80
N ARG A 145 -18.80 -17.50 -6.14
CA ARG A 145 -18.36 -18.46 -5.10
C ARG A 145 -17.89 -19.74 -5.76
N VAL A 146 -16.59 -19.97 -5.62
CA VAL A 146 -15.85 -21.08 -6.23
C VAL A 146 -14.88 -21.63 -5.17
N ASN A 147 -14.05 -22.61 -5.51
CA ASN A 147 -13.11 -23.26 -4.58
C ASN A 147 -11.97 -22.36 -4.06
N VAL A 148 -12.05 -21.04 -4.25
CA VAL A 148 -11.10 -20.06 -3.72
C VAL A 148 -11.79 -19.25 -2.63
N ALA A 149 -11.12 -19.08 -1.49
CA ALA A 149 -11.66 -18.30 -0.39
C ALA A 149 -11.89 -16.84 -0.83
N ARG A 150 -13.03 -16.26 -0.45
CA ARG A 150 -13.37 -14.88 -0.78
C ARG A 150 -12.34 -13.87 -0.26
N SER A 151 -11.72 -14.18 0.88
CA SER A 151 -10.62 -13.40 1.45
C SER A 151 -9.36 -13.39 0.57
N GLU A 152 -9.13 -14.41 -0.26
CA GLU A 152 -8.03 -14.43 -1.23
C GLU A 152 -8.32 -13.53 -2.43
N VAL A 153 -9.55 -13.60 -2.98
CA VAL A 153 -10.02 -12.69 -4.04
C VAL A 153 -9.93 -11.25 -3.56
N MET A 154 -10.39 -11.00 -2.32
CA MET A 154 -10.32 -9.69 -1.68
C MET A 154 -8.89 -9.20 -1.51
N ARG A 155 -7.97 -10.07 -1.09
CA ARG A 155 -6.57 -9.71 -0.90
C ARG A 155 -5.89 -9.37 -2.23
N ASP A 156 -6.17 -10.11 -3.32
CA ASP A 156 -5.63 -9.80 -4.65
C ASP A 156 -6.21 -8.49 -5.20
N LEU A 157 -7.53 -8.31 -5.12
CA LEU A 157 -8.20 -7.07 -5.51
C LEU A 157 -7.64 -5.86 -4.77
N ALA A 158 -7.53 -5.95 -3.44
CA ALA A 158 -7.01 -4.87 -2.62
C ALA A 158 -5.55 -4.54 -2.98
N LYS A 159 -4.70 -5.52 -3.32
CA LYS A 159 -3.33 -5.26 -3.82
C LYS A 159 -3.35 -4.50 -5.15
N ARG A 160 -4.25 -4.85 -6.06
CA ARG A 160 -4.38 -4.15 -7.35
C ARG A 160 -4.87 -2.73 -7.16
N MET A 161 -5.86 -2.52 -6.30
CA MET A 161 -6.35 -1.17 -5.99
C MET A 161 -5.25 -0.29 -5.38
N LEU A 162 -4.43 -0.84 -4.48
CA LEU A 162 -3.27 -0.13 -3.94
C LEU A 162 -2.23 0.23 -5.02
N ARG A 163 -1.99 -0.67 -5.99
CA ARG A 163 -1.11 -0.38 -7.13
C ARG A 163 -1.68 0.72 -8.01
N THR A 164 -2.98 0.68 -8.32
CA THR A 164 -3.66 1.70 -9.11
C THR A 164 -3.61 3.06 -8.41
N GLN A 165 -3.83 3.10 -7.10
CA GLN A 165 -3.77 4.33 -6.32
C GLN A 165 -2.36 4.95 -6.27
N GLY A 166 -1.32 4.14 -6.42
CA GLY A 166 0.06 4.63 -6.57
C GLY A 166 0.30 5.40 -7.87
N ALA A 167 -0.49 5.11 -8.92
CA ALA A 167 -0.37 5.74 -10.23
C ALA A 167 -1.46 6.80 -10.50
N PHE A 168 -2.62 6.69 -9.84
CA PHE A 168 -3.78 7.55 -10.05
C PHE A 168 -4.36 8.06 -8.72
N CYS A 169 -4.69 9.34 -8.68
CA CYS A 169 -5.54 9.91 -7.63
C CYS A 169 -6.98 9.38 -7.80
N LEU A 170 -7.33 8.31 -7.08
CA LEU A 170 -8.66 7.68 -7.19
C LEU A 170 -9.78 8.57 -6.61
N ASP A 171 -9.44 9.47 -5.69
CA ASP A 171 -10.34 10.40 -5.03
C ASP A 171 -10.94 11.44 -5.99
N VAL A 172 -10.21 11.84 -7.05
CA VAL A 172 -10.71 12.77 -8.07
C VAL A 172 -11.61 12.13 -9.13
N LEU A 173 -11.68 10.80 -9.17
CA LEU A 173 -12.50 10.09 -10.15
C LEU A 173 -13.99 10.26 -9.87
N THR A 174 -14.77 10.28 -10.95
CA THR A 174 -16.22 10.16 -10.85
C THR A 174 -16.59 8.76 -10.35
N GLU A 175 -17.78 8.60 -9.79
CA GLU A 175 -18.27 7.29 -9.33
C GLU A 175 -18.32 6.27 -10.49
N GLN A 176 -18.62 6.72 -11.70
CA GLN A 176 -18.63 5.89 -12.92
C GLN A 176 -17.21 5.40 -13.25
N ASP A 177 -16.23 6.31 -13.29
CA ASP A 177 -14.84 5.95 -13.58
C ASP A 177 -14.25 5.04 -12.50
N LEU A 178 -14.53 5.34 -11.24
CA LEU A 178 -14.08 4.53 -10.10
C LEU A 178 -14.68 3.11 -10.17
N THR A 179 -15.95 3.01 -10.58
CA THR A 179 -16.60 1.72 -10.82
C THR A 179 -15.87 0.92 -11.91
N VAL A 180 -15.51 1.56 -13.03
CA VAL A 180 -14.77 0.91 -14.12
C VAL A 180 -13.41 0.42 -13.63
N VAL A 181 -12.69 1.23 -12.86
CA VAL A 181 -11.39 0.86 -12.28
C VAL A 181 -11.51 -0.36 -11.36
N VAL A 182 -12.47 -0.36 -10.44
CA VAL A 182 -12.70 -1.49 -9.52
C VAL A 182 -13.12 -2.75 -10.27
N GLN A 183 -14.01 -2.65 -11.26
CA GLN A 183 -14.44 -3.78 -12.07
C GLN A 183 -13.29 -4.37 -12.88
N ARG A 184 -12.42 -3.53 -13.45
CA ARG A 184 -11.21 -3.97 -14.16
C ARG A 184 -10.28 -4.72 -13.20
N ALA A 185 -9.99 -4.16 -12.03
CA ALA A 185 -9.14 -4.79 -11.03
C ALA A 185 -9.72 -6.13 -10.54
N MET A 186 -11.05 -6.20 -10.34
CA MET A 186 -11.75 -7.44 -9.98
C MET A 186 -11.61 -8.49 -11.07
N ARG A 187 -11.87 -8.14 -12.34
CA ARG A 187 -11.70 -9.06 -13.48
C ARG A 187 -10.29 -9.63 -13.54
N GLN A 188 -9.27 -8.77 -13.37
CA GLN A 188 -7.88 -9.23 -13.36
C GLN A 188 -7.57 -10.15 -12.17
N SER A 189 -8.19 -9.90 -11.01
CA SER A 189 -8.06 -10.76 -9.82
C SER A 189 -8.66 -12.14 -10.07
N LEU A 190 -9.87 -12.19 -10.65
CA LEU A 190 -10.51 -13.46 -11.02
C LEU A 190 -9.65 -14.25 -12.03
N VAL A 191 -9.13 -13.59 -13.06
CA VAL A 191 -8.23 -14.25 -14.05
C VAL A 191 -6.98 -14.78 -13.38
N ALA A 192 -6.31 -13.99 -12.54
CA ALA A 192 -5.07 -14.40 -11.87
C ALA A 192 -5.28 -15.60 -10.93
N LEU A 193 -6.49 -15.72 -10.35
CA LEU A 193 -6.88 -16.82 -9.48
C LEU A 193 -7.54 -17.99 -10.24
N GLY A 194 -7.57 -17.95 -11.58
CA GLY A 194 -8.14 -19.01 -12.41
C GLY A 194 -9.66 -19.14 -12.29
N LEU A 195 -10.36 -18.08 -11.88
CA LEU A 195 -11.79 -18.08 -11.64
C LEU A 195 -12.58 -17.68 -12.90
N PRO A 196 -13.79 -18.24 -13.09
CA PRO A 196 -14.59 -17.98 -14.28
C PRO A 196 -14.98 -16.50 -14.35
N LEU A 197 -14.79 -15.92 -15.55
CA LEU A 197 -15.33 -14.61 -15.87
C LEU A 197 -16.76 -14.75 -16.38
N ASP A 198 -17.62 -13.84 -15.92
CA ASP A 198 -18.92 -13.64 -16.53
C ASP A 198 -18.74 -13.01 -17.92
N LYS A 199 -18.82 -13.84 -18.96
CA LYS A 199 -18.64 -13.43 -20.36
C LYS A 199 -19.77 -12.53 -20.87
N SER A 200 -20.88 -12.43 -20.14
CA SER A 200 -22.01 -11.56 -20.51
C SER A 200 -21.77 -10.09 -20.21
N LYS A 201 -20.76 -9.75 -19.38
CA LYS A 201 -20.41 -8.38 -19.03
C LYS A 201 -19.30 -7.83 -19.94
N PRO A 202 -19.57 -6.76 -20.72
CA PRO A 202 -18.58 -6.19 -21.63
C PRO A 202 -17.31 -5.77 -20.89
N VAL A 203 -16.18 -5.84 -21.58
CA VAL A 203 -14.93 -5.22 -21.12
C VAL A 203 -15.14 -3.72 -21.27
N VAL A 204 -15.34 -3.02 -20.15
CA VAL A 204 -15.38 -1.56 -20.18
C VAL A 204 -13.93 -1.08 -20.29
N GLU A 205 -13.53 -0.64 -21.48
CA GLU A 205 -12.33 0.16 -21.66
C GLU A 205 -12.52 1.49 -20.92
N LEU A 206 -11.46 1.97 -20.26
CA LEU A 206 -11.46 3.33 -19.73
C LEU A 206 -11.77 4.28 -20.90
N PRO A 207 -12.66 5.28 -20.72
CA PRO A 207 -12.73 6.35 -21.69
C PRO A 207 -11.32 6.92 -21.88
N PRO A 208 -10.92 7.26 -23.11
CA PRO A 208 -9.64 7.92 -23.32
C PRO A 208 -9.57 9.13 -22.38
N PRO A 209 -8.41 9.40 -21.76
CA PRO A 209 -8.30 10.53 -20.84
C PRO A 209 -8.86 11.77 -21.54
N ALA A 210 -9.76 12.48 -20.86
CA ALA A 210 -10.31 13.73 -21.38
C ALA A 210 -9.13 14.60 -21.83
N PRO A 211 -9.18 15.22 -23.03
CA PRO A 211 -8.05 15.97 -23.54
C PRO A 211 -7.67 17.03 -22.53
N THR A 212 -6.51 16.83 -21.89
CA THR A 212 -5.88 17.83 -21.04
C THR A 212 -5.70 19.06 -21.90
N HIS A 213 -6.44 20.13 -21.60
CA HIS A 213 -6.24 21.41 -22.25
C HIS A 213 -4.92 21.99 -21.71
N VAL A 214 -3.81 21.47 -22.20
CA VAL A 214 -2.48 22.07 -22.03
C VAL A 214 -2.52 23.39 -22.81
N PRO A 215 -2.21 24.55 -22.17
CA PRO A 215 -2.08 25.79 -22.90
C PRO A 215 -1.06 25.61 -24.02
N GLN A 216 -1.46 25.87 -25.27
CA GLN A 216 -0.59 25.79 -26.42
C GLN A 216 0.54 26.82 -26.27
N HIS A 217 1.72 26.35 -25.87
CA HIS A 217 2.96 27.06 -26.11
C HIS A 217 3.74 26.33 -27.21
N ALA A 218 3.80 27.00 -28.35
CA ALA A 218 4.73 26.94 -29.47
C ALA A 218 5.57 25.66 -29.68
N ASP A 219 5.35 25.04 -30.85
CA ASP A 219 6.24 24.18 -31.62
C ASP A 219 7.01 23.09 -30.87
N ALA A 220 6.36 21.93 -30.73
CA ALA A 220 7.03 20.69 -30.35
C ALA A 220 7.95 20.19 -31.48
N PRO A 221 9.21 19.82 -31.20
CA PRO A 221 10.08 19.17 -32.17
C PRO A 221 9.59 17.73 -32.46
N PRO A 222 9.98 17.14 -33.61
CA PRO A 222 9.38 15.91 -34.12
C PRO A 222 9.64 14.73 -33.18
N GLN A 223 8.57 13.98 -32.89
CA GLN A 223 8.62 12.74 -32.13
C GLN A 223 9.32 11.65 -32.97
N PHE A 224 10.48 11.20 -32.50
CA PHE A 224 11.11 9.97 -32.98
C PHE A 224 10.56 8.77 -32.20
N THR A 225 9.88 7.86 -32.89
CA THR A 225 9.60 6.52 -32.42
C THR A 225 10.92 5.73 -32.37
N VAL A 226 11.43 5.43 -31.17
CA VAL A 226 12.58 4.53 -30.99
C VAL A 226 12.06 3.15 -30.60
N ASP A 227 12.34 2.19 -31.46
CA ASP A 227 12.23 0.75 -31.23
C ASP A 227 13.05 0.37 -29.98
N ARG A 228 12.40 0.12 -28.83
CA ARG A 228 13.08 -0.09 -27.53
C ARG A 228 13.60 -1.52 -27.38
N GLY A 229 14.69 -1.84 -28.05
CA GLY A 229 15.56 -2.94 -27.62
C GLY A 229 16.41 -2.48 -26.43
N VAL A 230 16.42 -3.24 -25.32
CA VAL A 230 17.39 -3.02 -24.23
C VAL A 230 18.81 -3.23 -24.80
N PRO A 231 19.74 -2.25 -24.68
CA PRO A 231 21.10 -2.42 -25.17
C PRO A 231 21.79 -3.64 -24.55
N THR A 232 22.73 -4.27 -25.26
CA THR A 232 23.38 -5.52 -24.81
C THR A 232 24.23 -5.36 -23.54
N TRP A 233 24.68 -4.14 -23.25
CA TRP A 233 25.42 -3.75 -22.03
C TRP A 233 24.50 -3.30 -20.88
N ALA A 234 23.19 -3.24 -21.12
CA ALA A 234 22.19 -2.87 -20.13
C ALA A 234 21.35 -4.08 -19.72
N VAL A 235 20.84 -4.04 -18.49
CA VAL A 235 19.86 -5.01 -17.99
C VAL A 235 18.61 -4.30 -17.54
N VAL A 236 17.51 -5.04 -17.55
CA VAL A 236 16.26 -4.58 -16.98
C VAL A 236 16.41 -4.40 -15.46
N TYR A 237 16.02 -3.23 -14.96
CA TYR A 237 15.95 -2.96 -13.53
C TYR A 237 14.83 -3.78 -12.88
N VAL A 238 15.20 -4.61 -11.91
CA VAL A 238 14.27 -5.35 -11.05
C VAL A 238 14.54 -4.92 -9.61
N PRO A 239 13.57 -4.29 -8.91
CA PRO A 239 13.75 -3.91 -7.52
C PRO A 239 14.12 -5.10 -6.64
N GLY A 240 15.05 -4.88 -5.72
CA GLY A 240 15.43 -5.86 -4.72
C GLY A 240 14.27 -6.21 -3.79
N GLU A 241 14.14 -7.49 -3.48
CA GLU A 241 13.20 -8.02 -2.49
C GLU A 241 13.95 -8.68 -1.34
N ALA A 242 13.50 -8.43 -0.11
CA ALA A 242 14.05 -9.10 1.06
C ALA A 242 13.35 -10.45 1.27
N HIS A 243 14.11 -11.54 1.15
CA HIS A 243 13.57 -12.90 1.30
C HIS A 243 14.09 -13.62 2.56
N GLY A 244 13.41 -14.71 2.94
CA GLY A 244 13.86 -15.61 4.00
C GLY A 244 14.01 -14.90 5.35
N LYS A 245 15.14 -15.12 6.06
CA LYS A 245 15.42 -14.56 7.40
C LYS A 245 15.47 -13.02 7.46
N ALA A 246 15.56 -12.35 6.31
CA ALA A 246 15.54 -10.90 6.19
C ALA A 246 14.11 -10.34 6.03
N SER A 247 13.10 -11.20 5.86
CA SER A 247 11.70 -10.78 5.76
C SER A 247 11.20 -10.13 7.06
N PRO A 248 10.43 -9.03 6.96
CA PRO A 248 9.79 -8.39 8.11
C PRO A 248 8.94 -9.36 8.94
N ALA A 249 8.33 -10.37 8.31
CA ALA A 249 7.53 -11.39 8.97
C ALA A 249 8.31 -12.20 10.04
N ASN A 250 9.64 -12.20 10.01
CA ASN A 250 10.46 -12.84 11.03
C ASN A 250 10.76 -11.95 12.25
N CYS A 251 10.41 -10.66 12.19
CA CYS A 251 10.57 -9.73 13.30
C CYS A 251 9.32 -9.73 14.18
N ARG A 252 9.49 -10.07 15.47
CA ARG A 252 8.40 -10.04 16.47
C ARG A 252 8.29 -8.69 17.19
N PHE A 253 9.20 -7.78 16.92
CA PHE A 253 9.28 -6.46 17.56
C PHE A 253 8.86 -5.40 16.55
N ARG A 254 8.30 -4.28 17.05
CA ARG A 254 8.10 -3.11 16.21
C ARG A 254 9.46 -2.61 15.68
N PRO A 255 9.54 -2.13 14.43
CA PRO A 255 10.82 -1.74 13.83
C PRO A 255 11.53 -0.57 14.51
N ASP A 256 10.79 0.30 15.19
CA ASP A 256 11.30 1.40 16.02
C ASP A 256 11.93 0.91 17.34
N SER A 257 11.71 -0.35 17.72
CA SER A 257 12.28 -0.92 18.92
C SER A 257 13.78 -1.18 18.78
N PRO A 258 14.61 -0.90 19.80
CA PRO A 258 16.01 -1.33 19.84
C PRO A 258 16.19 -2.84 19.65
N LEU A 259 15.19 -3.66 20.02
CA LEU A 259 15.21 -5.11 19.84
C LEU A 259 15.06 -5.54 18.37
N ALA A 260 14.44 -4.70 17.53
CA ALA A 260 14.28 -4.94 16.10
C ALA A 260 15.52 -4.62 15.27
N THR A 261 16.51 -3.89 15.82
CA THR A 261 17.66 -3.37 15.05
C THR A 261 18.36 -4.44 14.23
N ARG A 262 18.57 -5.66 14.75
CA ARG A 262 19.21 -6.75 14.00
C ARG A 262 18.37 -7.25 12.81
N TYR A 263 17.05 -7.22 12.92
CA TYR A 263 16.14 -7.63 11.85
C TYR A 263 16.13 -6.58 10.74
N VAL A 264 16.01 -5.31 11.10
CA VAL A 264 16.08 -4.19 10.15
C VAL A 264 17.44 -4.12 9.46
N THR A 265 18.53 -4.39 10.19
CA THR A 265 19.88 -4.48 9.61
C THR A 265 19.96 -5.56 8.53
N ARG A 266 19.49 -6.78 8.83
CA ARG A 266 19.46 -7.89 7.85
C ARG A 266 18.57 -7.61 6.66
N TYR A 267 17.45 -6.93 6.89
CA TYR A 267 16.54 -6.48 5.84
C TYR A 267 17.27 -5.54 4.87
N PHE A 268 17.92 -4.48 5.38
CA PHE A 268 18.71 -3.58 4.55
C PHE A 268 19.89 -4.27 3.88
N GLU A 269 20.62 -5.14 4.57
CA GLU A 269 21.70 -5.93 3.96
C GLU A 269 21.22 -6.79 2.80
N SER A 270 19.99 -7.32 2.87
CA SER A 270 19.40 -8.09 1.76
C SER A 270 19.13 -7.21 0.54
N LEU A 271 18.57 -6.02 0.74
CA LEU A 271 18.29 -5.08 -0.35
C LEU A 271 19.58 -4.53 -0.95
N ILE A 272 20.50 -4.05 -0.11
CA ILE A 272 21.78 -3.46 -0.53
C ILE A 272 22.59 -4.47 -1.34
N ARG A 273 22.56 -5.77 -1.01
CA ARG A 273 23.28 -6.79 -1.77
C ARG A 273 22.88 -6.84 -3.25
N THR A 274 21.62 -6.57 -3.55
CA THR A 274 21.08 -6.61 -4.92
C THR A 274 21.11 -5.23 -5.56
N GLU A 275 20.89 -4.18 -4.78
CA GLU A 275 20.59 -2.84 -5.29
C GLU A 275 21.79 -1.89 -5.27
N ALA A 276 22.83 -2.15 -4.47
CA ALA A 276 23.92 -1.21 -4.29
C ALA A 276 24.70 -0.94 -5.59
N PRO A 277 25.07 0.33 -5.87
CA PRO A 277 24.71 1.54 -5.12
C PRO A 277 23.21 1.86 -5.20
N VAL A 278 22.61 2.20 -4.05
CA VAL A 278 21.16 2.41 -3.91
C VAL A 278 20.86 3.67 -3.12
N HIS A 279 19.89 4.47 -3.58
CA HIS A 279 19.49 5.68 -2.89
C HIS A 279 18.70 5.36 -1.60
N LEU A 280 18.89 6.14 -0.54
CA LEU A 280 18.19 5.97 0.75
C LEU A 280 16.66 5.94 0.57
N GLU A 281 16.14 6.81 -0.30
CA GLU A 281 14.70 6.88 -0.57
C GLU A 281 14.17 5.56 -1.15
N THR A 282 14.94 4.87 -1.98
CA THR A 282 14.58 3.53 -2.48
C THR A 282 14.51 2.53 -1.33
N LEU A 283 15.52 2.52 -0.44
CA LEU A 283 15.51 1.64 0.73
C LEU A 283 14.33 1.93 1.67
N TYR A 284 13.98 3.20 1.87
CA TYR A 284 12.87 3.61 2.73
C TYR A 284 11.51 3.32 2.09
N GLN A 285 11.39 3.43 0.77
CA GLN A 285 10.19 3.00 0.05
C GLN A 285 9.99 1.49 0.14
N SER A 286 11.04 0.70 -0.08
CA SER A 286 11.00 -0.75 0.14
C SER A 286 10.64 -1.07 1.59
N PHE A 287 11.25 -0.38 2.55
CA PHE A 287 10.97 -0.55 3.96
C PHE A 287 9.49 -0.28 4.26
N ARG A 288 8.95 0.86 3.82
CA ARG A 288 7.54 1.23 3.99
C ARG A 288 6.62 0.15 3.41
N ARG A 289 6.91 -0.31 2.19
CA ARG A 289 6.15 -1.36 1.49
C ARG A 289 6.16 -2.68 2.27
N ASP A 290 7.31 -3.10 2.78
CA ASP A 290 7.50 -4.44 3.33
C ASP A 290 7.15 -4.52 4.83
N TRP A 291 7.40 -3.45 5.59
CA TRP A 291 7.14 -3.37 7.03
C TRP A 291 5.79 -2.73 7.37
N ASP A 292 5.12 -2.08 6.40
CA ASP A 292 3.86 -1.35 6.59
C ASP A 292 3.94 -0.29 7.70
N VAL A 293 5.08 0.40 7.77
CA VAL A 293 5.36 1.46 8.74
C VAL A 293 5.97 2.66 8.02
N ASP A 294 5.53 3.86 8.38
CA ASP A 294 6.10 5.10 7.84
C ASP A 294 7.53 5.31 8.38
N PRO A 295 8.57 5.34 7.51
CA PRO A 295 9.96 5.47 7.94
C PRO A 295 10.30 6.86 8.52
N TYR A 296 9.42 7.85 8.37
CA TYR A 296 9.68 9.24 8.78
C TYR A 296 8.98 9.65 10.08
N VAL A 297 8.27 8.74 10.75
CA VAL A 297 7.45 9.06 11.92
C VAL A 297 8.06 8.54 13.23
N GLY A 298 7.98 9.35 14.29
CA GLY A 298 8.44 8.98 15.62
C GLY A 298 9.95 8.67 15.65
N ASN A 299 10.34 7.56 16.29
CA ASN A 299 11.74 7.15 16.42
C ASN A 299 12.25 6.33 15.21
N MET A 300 11.46 6.24 14.13
CA MET A 300 11.84 5.46 12.95
C MET A 300 13.12 5.95 12.27
N PRO A 301 13.32 7.26 11.99
CA PRO A 301 14.53 7.73 11.32
C PRO A 301 15.81 7.30 12.06
N GLU A 302 15.81 7.40 13.39
CA GLU A 302 16.94 7.00 14.25
C GLU A 302 17.13 5.48 14.28
N ALA A 303 16.05 4.71 14.25
CA ALA A 303 16.11 3.26 14.19
C ALA A 303 16.68 2.76 12.84
N LEU A 304 16.25 3.37 11.73
CA LEU A 304 16.73 3.05 10.38
C LEU A 304 18.19 3.47 10.19
N ASP A 305 18.55 4.68 10.61
CA ASP A 305 19.95 5.15 10.60
C ASP A 305 20.86 4.22 11.41
N ARG A 306 20.43 3.81 12.61
CA ARG A 306 21.17 2.84 13.43
C ARG A 306 21.34 1.48 12.74
N ALA A 307 20.31 1.00 12.04
CA ALA A 307 20.39 -0.23 11.27
C ALA A 307 21.37 -0.09 10.09
N LEU A 308 21.27 0.99 9.32
CA LEU A 308 22.17 1.28 8.20
C LEU A 308 23.64 1.39 8.64
N ARG A 309 23.93 2.07 9.75
CA ARG A 309 25.30 2.15 10.32
C ARG A 309 25.88 0.79 10.71
N ARG A 310 25.02 -0.20 10.97
CA ARG A 310 25.40 -1.57 11.34
C ARG A 310 25.45 -2.51 10.14
N SER A 311 24.83 -2.16 9.02
CA SER A 311 24.80 -2.99 7.82
C SER A 311 26.20 -3.22 7.25
N SER A 312 26.46 -4.47 6.86
CA SER A 312 27.69 -4.87 6.19
C SER A 312 27.43 -5.91 5.09
N ILE A 313 28.15 -5.79 3.98
CA ILE A 313 28.09 -6.73 2.86
C ILE A 313 29.48 -7.33 2.67
N GLY A 314 29.61 -8.65 2.72
CA GLY A 314 30.91 -9.32 2.56
C GLY A 314 31.95 -8.92 3.62
N GLY A 315 31.51 -8.51 4.83
CA GLY A 315 32.39 -8.00 5.89
C GLY A 315 32.77 -6.52 5.75
N GLN A 316 32.41 -5.86 4.65
CA GLN A 316 32.62 -4.43 4.46
C GLN A 316 31.42 -3.64 4.97
N ARG A 317 31.66 -2.64 5.82
CA ARG A 317 30.58 -1.77 6.31
C ARG A 317 30.11 -0.86 5.18
N VAL A 318 28.79 -0.75 5.01
CA VAL A 318 28.21 0.12 4.00
C VAL A 318 28.44 1.59 4.37
N SER A 319 28.61 2.45 3.38
CA SER A 319 28.74 3.90 3.56
C SER A 319 27.54 4.62 2.97
N VAL A 320 27.00 5.59 3.70
CA VAL A 320 25.98 6.51 3.18
C VAL A 320 26.69 7.78 2.73
N GLY A 321 26.66 8.07 1.44
CA GLY A 321 27.24 9.29 0.87
C GLY A 321 26.39 10.52 1.18
N ALA A 322 27.00 11.71 1.07
CA ALA A 322 26.28 12.98 1.21
C ALA A 322 25.23 13.19 0.09
N ASP A 323 25.39 12.47 -1.02
CA ASP A 323 24.46 12.38 -2.14
C ASP A 323 23.28 11.41 -1.89
N GLY A 324 23.16 10.86 -0.67
CA GLY A 324 22.05 9.99 -0.29
C GLY A 324 22.16 8.56 -0.81
N PHE A 325 23.29 8.17 -1.42
CA PHE A 325 23.50 6.81 -1.90
C PHE A 325 24.24 5.94 -0.88
N VAL A 326 23.71 4.74 -0.65
CA VAL A 326 24.34 3.68 0.11
C VAL A 326 25.24 2.86 -0.81
N ARG A 327 26.52 2.78 -0.47
CA ARG A 327 27.57 2.09 -1.23
C ARG A 327 28.23 1.01 -0.40
N VAL A 328 28.69 -0.05 -1.08
CA VAL A 328 29.56 -1.07 -0.50
C VAL A 328 31.00 -0.74 -0.90
N PRO A 329 31.93 -0.56 0.06
CA PRO A 329 33.33 -0.29 -0.26
C PRO A 329 33.92 -1.34 -1.21
N GLY A 330 34.55 -0.87 -2.29
CA GLY A 330 35.19 -1.72 -3.30
C GLY A 330 34.25 -2.38 -4.31
N GLN A 331 32.94 -2.14 -4.24
CA GLN A 331 32.00 -2.59 -5.26
C GLN A 331 31.94 -1.58 -6.41
N SER A 332 32.28 -2.01 -7.64
CA SER A 332 32.09 -1.23 -8.86
C SER A 332 30.68 -1.40 -9.42
N VAL A 333 30.25 -0.43 -10.23
CA VAL A 333 29.04 -0.54 -11.05
C VAL A 333 29.50 -0.95 -12.44
N ASP A 334 29.15 -2.18 -12.83
CA ASP A 334 29.60 -2.77 -14.10
C ASP A 334 28.45 -2.98 -15.09
N VAL A 335 27.21 -2.64 -14.69
CA VAL A 335 26.00 -2.82 -15.49
C VAL A 335 25.08 -1.62 -15.31
N VAL A 336 24.45 -1.19 -16.41
CA VAL A 336 23.40 -0.17 -16.40
C VAL A 336 22.02 -0.81 -16.32
N ARG A 337 21.20 -0.36 -15.37
CA ARG A 337 19.86 -0.89 -15.11
C ARG A 337 18.82 0.05 -15.71
N VAL A 338 18.21 -0.36 -16.82
CA VAL A 338 17.20 0.40 -17.55
C VAL A 338 15.78 0.04 -17.10
N PRO A 339 14.80 0.95 -17.19
CA PRO A 339 13.42 0.65 -16.79
C PRO A 339 12.85 -0.56 -17.54
N TYR A 340 12.15 -1.43 -16.81
CA TYR A 340 11.40 -2.55 -17.37
C TYR A 340 10.05 -2.12 -17.98
N ASP A 341 9.43 -1.11 -17.38
CA ASP A 341 8.03 -0.71 -17.58
C ASP A 341 7.90 0.82 -17.68
N GLU A 342 6.69 1.35 -17.75
CA GLU A 342 6.39 2.79 -17.86
C GLU A 342 6.74 3.63 -16.60
N ASP A 343 7.31 3.02 -15.55
CA ASP A 343 7.69 3.69 -14.29
C ASP A 343 9.22 3.78 -14.11
N PRO A 344 9.89 4.76 -14.76
CA PRO A 344 11.33 4.92 -14.71
C PRO A 344 11.82 5.39 -13.33
N ARG A 345 13.00 4.90 -12.92
CA ARG A 345 13.66 5.43 -11.72
C ARG A 345 13.87 6.94 -11.87
N PRO A 346 13.43 7.76 -10.90
CA PRO A 346 13.70 9.20 -10.92
C PRO A 346 15.19 9.49 -11.06
N PRO A 347 15.60 10.55 -11.80
CA PRO A 347 17.00 10.85 -12.07
C PRO A 347 17.90 10.94 -10.83
N HIS A 348 17.37 11.47 -9.72
CA HIS A 348 18.11 11.60 -8.47
C HIS A 348 18.33 10.26 -7.74
N ARG A 349 17.59 9.21 -8.10
CA ARG A 349 17.72 7.87 -7.53
C ARG A 349 18.61 6.93 -8.36
N VAL A 350 19.06 7.37 -9.54
CA VAL A 350 20.04 6.64 -10.33
C VAL A 350 21.45 7.06 -9.88
N PRO A 351 22.32 6.13 -9.47
CA PRO A 351 23.66 6.44 -8.98
C PRO A 351 24.49 7.18 -10.03
N PRO A 352 25.31 8.18 -9.63
CA PRO A 352 26.25 8.86 -10.52
C PRO A 352 27.17 7.89 -11.28
N GLU A 353 27.59 6.80 -10.63
CA GLU A 353 28.44 5.76 -11.23
C GLU A 353 27.74 5.04 -12.38
N GLU A 354 26.45 4.77 -12.22
CA GLU A 354 25.63 4.11 -13.23
C GLU A 354 25.35 5.03 -14.42
N ILE A 355 25.15 6.32 -14.16
CA ILE A 355 25.03 7.36 -15.20
C ILE A 355 26.36 7.50 -15.96
N ARG A 356 27.49 7.51 -15.25
CA ARG A 356 28.83 7.59 -15.86
C ARG A 356 29.08 6.40 -16.78
N LEU A 357 28.74 5.18 -16.33
CA LEU A 357 28.87 3.97 -17.14
C LEU A 357 27.97 4.02 -18.38
N ALA A 358 26.72 4.48 -18.24
CA ALA A 358 25.81 4.64 -19.38
C ALA A 358 26.36 5.64 -20.41
N VAL A 359 26.91 6.77 -19.95
CA VAL A 359 27.53 7.77 -20.84
C VAL A 359 28.76 7.19 -21.55
N GLN A 360 29.58 6.39 -20.88
CA GLN A 360 30.72 5.70 -21.49
C GLN A 360 30.27 4.78 -22.64
N HIS A 361 29.28 3.91 -22.39
CA HIS A 361 28.75 3.05 -23.44
C HIS A 361 28.13 3.82 -24.61
N LEU A 362 27.37 4.89 -24.33
CA LEU A 362 26.81 5.73 -25.38
C LEU A 362 27.89 6.45 -26.20
N HIS A 363 29.00 6.84 -25.58
CA HIS A 363 30.13 7.44 -26.28
C HIS A 363 30.85 6.44 -27.18
N ASP A 364 31.03 5.19 -26.72
CA ASP A 364 31.61 4.11 -27.51
C ASP A 364 30.73 3.75 -28.73
N GLU A 365 29.40 3.79 -28.58
CA GLU A 365 28.45 3.53 -29.66
C GLU A 365 28.32 4.71 -30.65
N LEU A 366 28.47 5.94 -30.15
CA LEU A 366 28.34 7.17 -30.92
C LEU A 366 29.61 8.03 -30.78
N PRO A 367 30.72 7.63 -31.44
CA PRO A 367 31.92 8.47 -31.50
C PRO A 367 31.56 9.83 -32.07
N ASP A 368 32.02 10.90 -31.44
CA ASP A 368 31.75 12.31 -31.80
C ASP A 368 30.33 12.85 -31.49
N ALA A 369 29.51 12.12 -30.72
CA ALA A 369 28.22 12.65 -30.26
C ALA A 369 28.38 13.92 -29.40
N THR A 370 27.55 14.93 -29.67
CA THR A 370 27.52 16.14 -28.85
C THR A 370 26.93 15.86 -27.46
N ALA A 371 27.19 16.75 -26.49
CA ALA A 371 26.62 16.63 -25.15
C ALA A 371 25.08 16.64 -25.16
N GLU A 372 24.47 17.38 -26.09
CA GLU A 372 23.03 17.41 -26.32
C GLU A 372 22.51 16.06 -26.80
N LEU A 373 23.19 15.44 -27.78
CA LEU A 373 22.79 14.13 -28.30
C LEU A 373 22.96 13.03 -27.24
N LEU A 374 24.04 13.06 -26.47
CA LEU A 374 24.26 12.13 -25.37
C LEU A 374 23.19 12.28 -24.28
N ALA A 375 22.81 13.51 -23.92
CA ALA A 375 21.74 13.77 -22.97
C ALA A 375 20.38 13.26 -23.46
N ALA A 376 20.05 13.47 -24.74
CA ALA A 376 18.83 12.95 -25.35
C ALA A 376 18.80 11.41 -25.34
N ARG A 377 19.92 10.76 -25.68
CA ARG A 377 20.06 9.29 -25.62
C ARG A 377 19.95 8.75 -24.20
N LEU A 378 20.59 9.42 -23.24
CA LEU A 378 20.52 9.06 -21.83
C LEU A 378 19.10 9.20 -21.27
N SER A 379 18.41 10.29 -21.62
CA SER A 379 17.01 10.51 -21.23
C SER A 379 16.11 9.41 -21.80
N ALA A 380 16.29 9.05 -23.07
CA ALA A 380 15.55 7.96 -23.71
C ALA A 380 15.85 6.60 -23.06
N LEU A 381 17.12 6.32 -22.75
CA LEU A 381 17.58 5.07 -22.14
C LEU A 381 16.95 4.83 -20.76
N PHE A 382 16.94 5.86 -19.91
CA PHE A 382 16.37 5.76 -18.56
C PHE A 382 14.87 6.10 -18.50
N GLY A 383 14.25 6.48 -19.62
CA GLY A 383 12.85 6.89 -19.67
C GLY A 383 12.57 8.22 -18.98
N TRP A 384 13.57 9.11 -18.83
CA TRP A 384 13.40 10.39 -18.15
C TRP A 384 12.63 11.39 -19.03
N PRO A 385 11.78 12.23 -18.41
CA PRO A 385 10.93 13.18 -19.15
C PRO A 385 11.68 14.42 -19.64
N SER A 386 12.93 14.65 -19.20
CA SER A 386 13.66 15.88 -19.47
C SER A 386 15.12 15.62 -19.85
N GLU A 387 15.48 16.02 -21.08
CA GLU A 387 16.87 16.01 -21.55
C GLU A 387 17.74 17.01 -20.78
N ALA A 388 17.15 18.12 -20.32
CA ALA A 388 17.86 19.11 -19.50
C ALA A 388 18.29 18.49 -18.16
N GLU A 389 17.44 17.67 -17.56
CA GLU A 389 17.76 16.93 -16.34
C GLU A 389 18.82 15.86 -16.61
N ALA A 390 18.71 15.12 -17.72
CA ALA A 390 19.74 14.16 -18.14
C ALA A 390 21.11 14.84 -18.31
N ARG A 391 21.16 16.00 -18.97
CA ARG A 391 22.37 16.82 -19.13
C ARG A 391 22.93 17.30 -17.79
N ARG A 392 22.07 17.76 -16.88
CA ARG A 392 22.46 18.20 -15.53
C ARG A 392 23.15 17.05 -14.78
N ARG A 393 22.53 15.87 -14.79
CA ARG A 393 23.07 14.67 -14.13
C ARG A 393 24.39 14.22 -14.78
N MET A 394 24.51 14.27 -16.11
CA MET A 394 25.80 14.03 -16.79
C MET A 394 26.90 15.00 -16.36
N GLY A 395 26.57 16.27 -16.15
CA GLY A 395 27.54 17.26 -15.66
C GLY A 395 28.05 16.94 -14.25
N GLU A 396 27.17 16.43 -13.38
CA GLU A 396 27.50 16.06 -12.00
C GLU A 396 28.43 14.84 -11.91
N THR A 397 28.35 13.90 -12.87
CA THR A 397 29.21 12.70 -12.90
C THR A 397 30.64 12.95 -13.35
N VAL A 398 30.89 14.07 -14.04
CA VAL A 398 32.23 14.50 -14.49
C VAL A 398 32.96 15.29 -13.40
N GLY A 399 32.22 15.87 -12.44
CA GLY A 399 32.75 16.64 -11.31
C GLY A 399 33.02 15.82 -10.03
N THR A 400 32.79 14.50 -10.06
CA THR A 400 33.00 13.55 -8.95
C THR A 400 33.88 12.39 -9.38
#